data_AF-A0A1G9K5K7-F1
#
_entry.id   AF-A0A1G9K5K7-F1
#
_cell.length_a   1.000
_cell.length_b   1.000
_cell.length_c   1.000
_cell.angle_alpha   90.00
_cell.angle_beta   90.00
_cell.angle_gamma   90.00
#
_symmetry.space_group_name_H-M   'P 1'
#
loop_
_entity.id
_entity.type
_entity.pdbx_description
1 polymer ?
#
loop_
_entity_poly.entity_id
_entity_poly.type
_entity_poly.pdbx_seq_one_letter_code
_entity_poly.pdbx_strand_id
1 'polypeptide(L)'
;MAGADGAGQPTARTPHFDVVLRGYNQRQVNERVTRLEFDLKNSNRARDAAAAQVGELTKLLNSMRADLDKSKIQLQNLATSPVSASNVTERVRVMMSLAEEEIADIRKDALDKAAATRGEAEKWAAGQREAHQRLLAETEARRKQLEVNYQQRHAELDQQTAGRRSELEAEHAALQAKLGAEHEALVAEVRANGEHLAAEFEKKSADLDAHRVELDAKYKAYHDELDKEYDSLKATLTAEHQKLMADARAEAERIAADAEAKRTAALQKLDSELQAKQEEAAKVLSDLEAETIARAEKTTTEASEKAVALVSAAEEKAATTLRESEEKAETTVREASEKAVTLVRDAETRTSALVRDAEEKTAAAVAEADQRAAAAAEKESSLRSAHDNLATQFHAAQAAVEAAMSVLKPLEDVNGDDEPVAPSGEQKTEQLPKPRQKD
;
A
#
# COMPACT_ATOMS: atom_id res chain seq x y z
N MET A 1 -54.85 140.07 -59.97
CA MET A 1 -54.10 140.07 -61.25
C MET A 1 -53.77 138.63 -61.61
N ALA A 2 -53.36 138.39 -62.87
CA ALA A 2 -53.28 137.07 -63.51
C ALA A 2 -54.65 136.40 -63.72
N GLY A 3 -54.73 135.57 -64.75
CA GLY A 3 -55.97 135.09 -65.38
C GLY A 3 -55.78 134.97 -66.90
N ALA A 4 -54.66 134.37 -67.30
CA ALA A 4 -54.26 134.22 -68.70
C ALA A 4 -54.16 132.73 -69.03
N ASP A 5 -55.21 132.19 -69.66
CA ASP A 5 -55.20 130.85 -70.23
C ASP A 5 -55.24 130.94 -71.75
N GLY A 6 -54.13 130.56 -72.37
CA GLY A 6 -53.96 130.55 -73.82
C GLY A 6 -54.69 129.37 -74.46
N ALA A 7 -56.01 129.47 -74.60
CA ALA A 7 -56.79 128.56 -75.43
C ALA A 7 -56.36 128.70 -76.89
N GLY A 8 -55.39 127.88 -77.30
CA GLY A 8 -54.73 127.96 -78.60
C GLY A 8 -55.74 127.92 -79.75
N GLN A 9 -55.72 128.95 -80.59
CA GLN A 9 -56.57 129.00 -81.78
C GLN A 9 -56.28 127.79 -82.66
N PRO A 10 -57.26 126.90 -82.92
CA PRO A 10 -57.09 125.88 -83.94
C PRO A 10 -56.97 126.62 -85.27
N THR A 11 -55.76 126.62 -85.86
CA THR A 11 -55.55 127.17 -87.19
C THR A 11 -56.53 126.48 -88.12
N ALA A 12 -57.40 127.28 -88.76
CA ALA A 12 -58.52 126.78 -89.52
C ALA A 12 -58.01 126.09 -90.79
N ARG A 13 -57.60 124.82 -90.65
CA ARG A 13 -57.39 123.90 -91.76
C ARG A 13 -58.67 123.92 -92.58
N THR A 14 -58.62 124.58 -93.73
CA THR A 14 -59.75 124.65 -94.67
C THR A 14 -60.24 123.22 -94.87
N PRO A 15 -61.50 122.88 -94.54
CA PRO A 15 -61.98 121.52 -94.68
C PRO A 15 -62.14 121.23 -96.17
N HIS A 16 -61.12 120.60 -96.75
CA HIS A 16 -61.13 120.17 -98.14
C HIS A 16 -62.11 119.01 -98.26
N PHE A 17 -62.97 119.06 -99.27
CA PHE A 17 -63.83 117.93 -99.61
C PHE A 17 -63.03 116.91 -100.41
N ASP A 18 -63.23 115.62 -100.15
CA ASP A 18 -62.58 114.56 -100.92
C ASP A 18 -62.99 114.66 -102.39
N VAL A 19 -62.02 114.51 -103.30
CA VAL A 19 -62.27 114.52 -104.75
C VAL A 19 -62.48 113.09 -105.23
N VAL A 20 -63.66 112.79 -105.76
CA VAL A 20 -63.98 111.55 -106.47
C VAL A 20 -63.72 111.74 -107.98
N LEU A 21 -63.81 110.65 -108.75
CA LEU A 21 -63.52 110.60 -110.20
C LEU A 21 -64.23 111.69 -111.04
N ARG A 22 -65.29 112.31 -110.51
CA ARG A 22 -65.97 113.46 -111.15
C ARG A 22 -66.40 114.53 -110.14
N GLY A 23 -65.43 115.16 -109.46
CA GLY A 23 -65.62 116.35 -108.62
C GLY A 23 -65.61 116.06 -107.12
N TYR A 24 -66.04 117.03 -106.30
CA TYR A 24 -66.07 116.86 -104.84
C TYR A 24 -67.15 115.86 -104.38
N ASN A 25 -66.88 115.18 -103.27
CA ASN A 25 -67.78 114.26 -102.61
C ASN A 25 -69.04 114.99 -102.11
N GLN A 26 -70.10 114.93 -102.90
CA GLN A 26 -71.36 115.66 -102.66
C GLN A 26 -71.98 115.35 -101.28
N ARG A 27 -71.75 114.17 -100.71
CA ARG A 27 -72.21 113.83 -99.35
C ARG A 27 -71.55 114.73 -98.30
N GLN A 28 -70.22 114.90 -98.38
CA GLN A 28 -69.47 115.77 -97.47
C GLN A 28 -69.81 117.25 -97.68
N VAL A 29 -70.01 117.67 -98.94
CA VAL A 29 -70.43 119.05 -99.26
C VAL A 29 -71.80 119.34 -98.64
N ASN A 30 -72.79 118.48 -98.87
CA ASN A 30 -74.13 118.65 -98.33
C ASN A 30 -74.13 118.64 -96.79
N GLU A 31 -73.45 117.67 -96.16
CA GLU A 31 -73.32 117.58 -94.70
C GLU A 31 -72.69 118.85 -94.11
N ARG A 32 -71.65 119.39 -94.76
CA ARG A 32 -71.00 120.65 -94.33
C ARG A 32 -71.89 121.87 -94.54
N VAL A 33 -72.63 121.96 -95.64
CA VAL A 33 -73.56 123.07 -95.91
C VAL A 33 -74.73 123.03 -94.92
N THR A 34 -75.38 121.89 -94.70
CA THR A 34 -76.45 121.75 -93.70
C THR A 34 -75.98 122.09 -92.29
N ARG A 35 -74.74 121.71 -91.93
CA ARG A 35 -74.13 122.11 -90.66
C ARG A 35 -73.88 123.62 -90.58
N LEU A 36 -73.31 124.23 -91.61
CA LEU A 36 -73.08 125.69 -91.64
C LEU A 36 -74.39 126.49 -91.63
N GLU A 37 -75.44 126.01 -92.28
CA GLU A 37 -76.79 126.58 -92.17
C GLU A 37 -77.34 126.49 -90.74
N PHE A 38 -77.16 125.34 -90.07
CA PHE A 38 -77.58 125.17 -88.67
C PHE A 38 -76.80 126.11 -87.75
N ASP A 39 -75.48 126.14 -87.87
CA ASP A 39 -74.58 127.01 -87.09
C ASP A 39 -74.94 128.50 -87.30
N LEU A 40 -75.23 128.92 -88.54
CA LEU A 40 -75.68 130.28 -88.89
C LEU A 40 -77.07 130.60 -88.31
N LYS A 41 -78.04 129.69 -88.45
CA LYS A 41 -79.39 129.84 -87.88
C LYS A 41 -79.34 129.94 -86.35
N ASN A 42 -78.44 129.21 -85.70
CA ASN A 42 -78.23 129.27 -84.26
C ASN A 42 -77.52 130.57 -83.83
N SER A 43 -76.50 131.00 -84.57
CA SER A 43 -75.79 132.27 -84.34
C SER A 43 -76.72 133.48 -84.44
N ASN A 44 -77.58 133.53 -85.47
CA ASN A 44 -78.56 134.61 -85.63
C ASN A 44 -79.56 134.64 -84.46
N ARG A 45 -80.09 133.48 -84.02
CA ARG A 45 -80.95 133.39 -82.83
C ARG A 45 -80.26 133.92 -81.57
N ALA A 46 -78.99 133.56 -81.35
CA ALA A 46 -78.21 134.06 -80.21
C ALA A 46 -77.99 135.58 -80.28
N ARG A 47 -77.68 136.12 -81.47
CA ARG A 47 -77.53 137.56 -81.71
C ARG A 47 -78.82 138.33 -81.46
N ASP A 48 -79.94 137.83 -81.95
CA ASP A 48 -81.23 138.50 -81.84
C ASP A 48 -81.79 138.42 -80.39
N ALA A 49 -81.50 137.33 -79.67
CA ALA A 49 -81.74 137.23 -78.22
C ALA A 49 -80.89 138.23 -77.41
N ALA A 50 -79.60 138.37 -77.74
CA ALA A 50 -78.73 139.37 -77.10
C ALA A 50 -79.20 140.81 -77.40
N ALA A 51 -79.67 141.09 -78.62
CA ALA A 51 -80.26 142.38 -78.97
C ALA A 51 -81.54 142.69 -78.16
N ALA A 52 -82.38 141.68 -77.91
CA ALA A 52 -83.54 141.82 -77.03
C ALA A 52 -83.14 142.16 -75.58
N GLN A 53 -82.16 141.44 -75.02
CA GLN A 53 -81.63 141.71 -73.68
C GLN A 53 -81.05 143.12 -73.53
N VAL A 54 -80.32 143.62 -74.54
CA VAL A 54 -79.82 145.01 -74.56
C VAL A 54 -80.99 146.00 -74.58
N GLY A 55 -82.06 145.71 -75.32
CA GLY A 55 -83.29 146.52 -75.32
C GLY A 55 -84.01 146.55 -73.97
N GLU A 56 -84.02 145.44 -73.23
CA GLU A 56 -84.60 145.35 -71.89
C GLU A 56 -83.76 146.09 -70.84
N LEU A 57 -82.44 145.87 -70.83
CA LEU A 57 -81.51 146.57 -69.95
C LEU A 57 -81.55 148.10 -70.17
N THR A 58 -81.71 148.55 -71.42
CA THR A 58 -81.85 149.97 -71.75
C THR A 58 -83.14 150.56 -71.17
N LYS A 59 -84.26 149.83 -71.19
CA LYS A 59 -85.52 150.27 -70.55
C LYS A 59 -85.37 150.36 -69.03
N LEU A 60 -84.81 149.32 -68.40
CA LEU A 60 -84.59 149.27 -66.96
C LEU A 60 -83.71 150.43 -66.48
N LEU A 61 -82.58 150.66 -67.16
CA LEU A 61 -81.62 151.71 -66.84
C LEU A 61 -82.22 153.12 -67.00
N ASN A 62 -83.12 153.33 -67.98
CA ASN A 62 -83.82 154.60 -68.12
C ASN A 62 -84.92 154.81 -67.05
N SER A 63 -85.61 153.76 -66.60
CA SER A 63 -86.50 153.86 -65.43
C SER A 63 -85.73 154.24 -64.17
N MET A 64 -84.67 153.49 -63.86
CA MET A 64 -83.83 153.74 -62.68
C MET A 64 -83.24 155.16 -62.65
N ARG A 65 -82.93 155.75 -63.81
CA ARG A 65 -82.54 157.17 -63.92
C ARG A 65 -83.68 158.12 -63.56
N ALA A 66 -84.87 157.91 -64.13
CA ALA A 66 -86.04 158.75 -63.84
C ALA A 66 -86.47 158.67 -62.36
N ASP A 67 -86.46 157.49 -61.77
CA ASP A 67 -86.78 157.27 -60.36
C ASP A 67 -85.72 157.89 -59.43
N LEU A 68 -84.44 157.82 -59.80
CA LEU A 68 -83.33 158.45 -59.06
C LEU A 68 -83.38 159.99 -59.13
N ASP A 69 -83.69 160.58 -60.29
CA ASP A 69 -83.81 162.03 -60.43
C ASP A 69 -85.08 162.58 -59.75
N LYS A 70 -86.20 161.84 -59.79
CA LYS A 70 -87.38 162.10 -58.96
C LYS A 70 -87.04 162.10 -57.46
N SER A 71 -86.26 161.11 -57.01
CA SER A 71 -85.81 160.99 -55.61
C SER A 71 -84.90 162.16 -55.21
N LYS A 72 -83.97 162.58 -56.08
CA LYS A 72 -83.16 163.80 -55.87
C LYS A 72 -84.03 165.04 -55.70
N ILE A 73 -85.03 165.25 -56.56
CA ILE A 73 -85.92 166.41 -56.49
C ILE A 73 -86.70 166.41 -55.17
N GLN A 74 -87.19 165.24 -54.72
CA GLN A 74 -87.86 165.10 -53.42
C GLN A 74 -86.91 165.45 -52.25
N LEU A 75 -85.69 164.92 -52.24
CA LEU A 75 -84.67 165.24 -51.22
C LEU A 75 -84.27 166.72 -51.24
N GLN A 76 -84.07 167.32 -52.42
CA GLN A 76 -83.71 168.72 -52.57
C GLN A 76 -84.83 169.64 -52.06
N ASN A 77 -86.09 169.32 -52.35
CA ASN A 77 -87.24 170.06 -51.82
C ASN A 77 -87.32 169.97 -50.28
N LEU A 78 -87.06 168.79 -49.69
CA LEU A 78 -87.02 168.58 -48.23
C LEU A 78 -85.82 169.24 -47.52
N ALA A 79 -84.71 169.43 -48.24
CA ALA A 79 -83.49 170.05 -47.73
C ALA A 79 -83.49 171.58 -47.85
N THR A 80 -83.98 172.13 -48.97
CA THR A 80 -83.93 173.57 -49.29
C THR A 80 -85.16 174.35 -48.82
N SER A 81 -86.29 173.69 -48.54
CA SER A 81 -87.48 174.39 -48.02
C SER A 81 -87.28 174.89 -46.59
N PRO A 82 -87.69 176.12 -46.25
CA PRO A 82 -87.71 176.60 -44.87
C PRO A 82 -88.67 175.78 -44.00
N VAL A 83 -88.49 175.89 -42.68
CA VAL A 83 -89.15 175.05 -41.68
C VAL A 83 -90.63 175.43 -41.51
N SER A 84 -91.50 174.88 -42.36
CA SER A 84 -92.95 174.89 -42.18
C SER A 84 -93.39 173.72 -41.28
N ALA A 85 -94.56 173.83 -40.64
CA ALA A 85 -95.09 172.73 -39.82
C ALA A 85 -95.23 171.40 -40.60
N SER A 86 -95.66 171.47 -41.86
CA SER A 86 -95.75 170.27 -42.72
C SER A 86 -94.37 169.67 -43.03
N ASN A 87 -93.35 170.50 -43.22
CA ASN A 87 -91.98 170.06 -43.49
C ASN A 87 -91.34 169.45 -42.23
N VAL A 88 -91.71 169.91 -41.03
CA VAL A 88 -91.29 169.29 -39.76
C VAL A 88 -91.90 167.89 -39.63
N THR A 89 -93.22 167.73 -39.84
CA THR A 89 -93.87 166.42 -39.75
C THR A 89 -93.24 165.39 -40.69
N GLU A 90 -92.99 165.75 -41.94
CA GLU A 90 -92.40 164.81 -42.90
C GLU A 90 -90.90 164.54 -42.61
N ARG A 91 -90.15 165.53 -42.10
CA ARG A 91 -88.76 165.31 -41.65
C ARG A 91 -88.69 164.41 -40.41
N VAL A 92 -89.61 164.56 -39.46
CA VAL A 92 -89.74 163.67 -38.30
C VAL A 92 -90.14 162.27 -38.74
N ARG A 93 -91.01 162.14 -39.74
CA ARG A 93 -91.37 160.84 -40.34
C ARG A 93 -90.16 160.13 -40.97
N VAL A 94 -89.36 160.85 -41.76
CA VAL A 94 -88.11 160.32 -42.35
C VAL A 94 -87.10 159.94 -41.27
N MET A 95 -86.99 160.74 -40.20
CA MET A 95 -86.14 160.42 -39.04
C MET A 95 -86.64 159.17 -38.29
N MET A 96 -87.95 158.99 -38.13
CA MET A 96 -88.52 157.79 -37.53
C MET A 96 -88.32 156.56 -38.41
N SER A 97 -88.51 156.64 -39.74
CA SER A 97 -88.23 155.51 -40.62
C SER A 97 -86.75 155.15 -40.66
N LEU A 98 -85.84 156.13 -40.59
CA LEU A 98 -84.40 155.89 -40.48
C LEU A 98 -84.04 155.23 -39.13
N ALA A 99 -84.69 155.63 -38.03
CA ALA A 99 -84.50 154.98 -36.72
C ALA A 99 -85.13 153.56 -36.68
N GLU A 100 -86.22 153.32 -37.39
CA GLU A 100 -86.81 151.98 -37.56
C GLU A 100 -85.89 151.08 -38.41
N GLU A 101 -85.24 151.63 -39.44
CA GLU A 101 -84.22 150.96 -40.26
C GLU A 101 -82.95 150.66 -39.45
N GLU A 102 -82.44 151.62 -38.68
CA GLU A 102 -81.29 151.43 -37.77
C GLU A 102 -81.61 150.39 -36.66
N ILE A 103 -82.82 150.40 -36.11
CA ILE A 103 -83.28 149.36 -35.16
C ILE A 103 -83.41 148.00 -35.85
N ALA A 104 -83.83 147.95 -37.12
CA ALA A 104 -83.90 146.70 -37.89
C ALA A 104 -82.50 146.14 -38.17
N ASP A 105 -81.54 146.98 -38.56
CA ASP A 105 -80.15 146.58 -38.74
C ASP A 105 -79.50 146.16 -37.42
N ILE A 106 -79.67 146.90 -36.30
CA ILE A 106 -79.17 146.48 -34.98
C ILE A 106 -79.75 145.11 -34.56
N ARG A 107 -81.03 144.85 -34.81
CA ARG A 107 -81.66 143.56 -34.55
C ARG A 107 -81.10 142.45 -35.43
N LYS A 108 -80.90 142.73 -36.72
CA LYS A 108 -80.29 141.80 -37.68
C LYS A 108 -78.85 141.49 -37.29
N ASP A 109 -78.04 142.49 -36.98
CA ASP A 109 -76.67 142.34 -36.47
C ASP A 109 -76.62 141.47 -35.20
N ALA A 110 -77.58 141.65 -34.28
CA ALA A 110 -77.69 140.84 -33.06
C ALA A 110 -78.10 139.38 -33.36
N LEU A 111 -79.01 139.17 -34.32
CA LEU A 111 -79.42 137.83 -34.77
C LEU A 111 -78.29 137.11 -35.53
N ASP A 112 -77.58 137.81 -36.43
CA ASP A 112 -76.47 137.28 -37.21
C ASP A 112 -75.27 136.92 -36.29
N LYS A 113 -74.97 137.75 -35.28
CA LYS A 113 -73.98 137.44 -34.24
C LYS A 113 -74.41 136.23 -33.39
N ALA A 114 -75.68 136.17 -32.97
CA ALA A 114 -76.19 135.03 -32.22
C ALA A 114 -76.20 133.73 -33.05
N ALA A 115 -76.47 133.81 -34.35
CA ALA A 115 -76.38 132.70 -35.29
C ALA A 115 -74.94 132.25 -35.53
N ALA A 116 -73.99 133.19 -35.64
CA ALA A 116 -72.56 132.89 -35.75
C ALA A 116 -72.06 132.15 -34.50
N THR A 117 -72.30 132.67 -33.29
CA THR A 117 -71.89 132.01 -32.04
C THR A 117 -72.52 130.63 -31.86
N ARG A 118 -73.80 130.45 -32.25
CA ARG A 118 -74.44 129.12 -32.27
C ARG A 118 -73.76 128.19 -33.27
N GLY A 119 -73.53 128.63 -34.50
CA GLY A 119 -72.87 127.86 -35.54
C GLY A 119 -71.43 127.47 -35.18
N GLU A 120 -70.70 128.31 -34.43
CA GLU A 120 -69.39 127.98 -33.87
C GLU A 120 -69.48 126.94 -32.76
N ALA A 121 -70.41 127.11 -31.82
CA ALA A 121 -70.64 126.14 -30.75
C ALA A 121 -71.11 124.77 -31.28
N GLU A 122 -71.94 124.75 -32.33
CA GLU A 122 -72.40 123.55 -33.01
C GLU A 122 -71.27 122.85 -33.78
N LYS A 123 -70.42 123.60 -34.51
CA LYS A 123 -69.20 123.05 -35.14
C LYS A 123 -68.25 122.46 -34.12
N TRP A 124 -68.02 123.15 -32.99
CA TRP A 124 -67.18 122.65 -31.91
C TRP A 124 -67.75 121.38 -31.29
N ALA A 125 -69.05 121.36 -30.96
CA ALA A 125 -69.73 120.19 -30.41
C ALA A 125 -69.75 119.01 -31.39
N ALA A 126 -69.89 119.25 -32.70
CA ALA A 126 -69.76 118.22 -33.73
C ALA A 126 -68.34 117.65 -33.78
N GLY A 127 -67.31 118.52 -33.81
CA GLY A 127 -65.90 118.11 -33.80
C GLY A 127 -65.51 117.33 -32.54
N GLN A 128 -66.01 117.71 -31.36
CA GLN A 128 -65.80 116.96 -30.12
C GLN A 128 -66.47 115.58 -30.16
N ARG A 129 -67.71 115.47 -30.65
CA ARG A 129 -68.39 114.17 -30.84
C ARG A 129 -67.62 113.27 -31.81
N GLU A 130 -67.16 113.82 -32.93
CA GLU A 130 -66.41 113.07 -33.93
C GLU A 130 -65.05 112.61 -33.38
N ALA A 131 -64.30 113.49 -32.70
CA ALA A 131 -63.04 113.13 -32.05
C ALA A 131 -63.23 112.03 -31.00
N HIS A 132 -64.29 112.12 -30.18
CA HIS A 132 -64.63 111.07 -29.20
C HIS A 132 -65.03 109.75 -29.87
N GLN A 133 -65.83 109.78 -30.95
CA GLN A 133 -66.18 108.59 -31.73
C GLN A 133 -64.96 107.93 -32.38
N ARG A 134 -64.02 108.72 -32.92
CA ARG A 134 -62.74 108.22 -33.45
C ARG A 134 -61.90 107.56 -32.36
N LEU A 135 -61.80 108.16 -31.18
CA LEU A 135 -61.07 107.60 -30.03
C LEU A 135 -61.69 106.29 -29.51
N LEU A 136 -63.04 106.20 -29.46
CA LEU A 136 -63.74 104.95 -29.14
C LEU A 136 -63.47 103.87 -30.19
N ALA A 137 -63.53 104.22 -31.48
CA ALA A 137 -63.26 103.28 -32.57
C ALA A 137 -61.80 102.78 -32.55
N GLU A 138 -60.82 103.65 -32.29
CA GLU A 138 -59.41 103.28 -32.17
C GLU A 138 -59.16 102.38 -30.95
N THR A 139 -59.72 102.73 -29.78
CA THR A 139 -59.56 101.91 -28.56
C THR A 139 -60.26 100.57 -28.67
N GLU A 140 -61.42 100.48 -29.32
CA GLU A 140 -62.08 99.21 -29.67
C GLU A 140 -61.25 98.38 -30.65
N ALA A 141 -60.71 98.98 -31.71
CA ALA A 141 -59.88 98.29 -32.69
C ALA A 141 -58.61 97.73 -32.02
N ARG A 142 -57.97 98.54 -31.17
CA ARG A 142 -56.78 98.15 -30.40
C ARG A 142 -57.09 97.05 -29.39
N ARG A 143 -58.26 97.06 -28.73
CA ARG A 143 -58.72 95.96 -27.86
C ARG A 143 -58.90 94.68 -28.66
N LYS A 144 -59.61 94.72 -29.79
CA LYS A 144 -59.85 93.56 -30.66
C LYS A 144 -58.53 92.99 -31.20
N GLN A 145 -57.58 93.84 -31.58
CA GLN A 145 -56.25 93.42 -32.01
C GLN A 145 -55.45 92.75 -30.87
N LEU A 146 -55.47 93.31 -29.65
CA LEU A 146 -54.84 92.70 -28.48
C LEU A 146 -55.46 91.33 -28.14
N GLU A 147 -56.77 91.20 -28.23
CA GLU A 147 -57.49 89.94 -27.98
C GLU A 147 -57.16 88.86 -29.03
N VAL A 148 -57.10 89.22 -30.32
CA VAL A 148 -56.67 88.31 -31.39
C VAL A 148 -55.20 87.90 -31.20
N ASN A 149 -54.30 88.84 -30.92
CA ASN A 149 -52.88 88.55 -30.69
C ASN A 149 -52.69 87.64 -29.45
N TYR A 150 -53.48 87.85 -28.40
CA TYR A 150 -53.47 87.02 -27.19
C TYR A 150 -53.96 85.60 -27.48
N GLN A 151 -55.09 85.45 -28.19
CA GLN A 151 -55.63 84.15 -28.59
C GLN A 151 -54.66 83.39 -29.52
N GLN A 152 -54.06 84.06 -30.50
CA GLN A 152 -53.06 83.46 -31.39
C GLN A 152 -51.84 82.97 -30.61
N ARG A 153 -51.28 83.80 -29.72
CA ARG A 153 -50.10 83.43 -28.93
C ARG A 153 -50.38 82.35 -27.91
N HIS A 154 -51.60 82.28 -27.34
CA HIS A 154 -51.99 81.16 -26.50
C HIS A 154 -52.14 79.87 -27.31
N ALA A 155 -52.84 79.89 -28.45
CA ALA A 155 -52.94 78.72 -29.32
C ALA A 155 -51.57 78.22 -29.82
N GLU A 156 -50.63 79.13 -30.11
CA GLU A 156 -49.25 78.81 -30.46
C GLU A 156 -48.49 78.15 -29.28
N LEU A 157 -48.58 78.72 -28.07
CA LEU A 157 -47.95 78.16 -26.87
C LEU A 157 -48.55 76.80 -26.47
N ASP A 158 -49.87 76.62 -26.63
CA ASP A 158 -50.56 75.36 -26.37
C ASP A 158 -50.14 74.30 -27.41
N GLN A 159 -50.00 74.66 -28.69
CA GLN A 159 -49.45 73.78 -29.72
C GLN A 159 -47.98 73.40 -29.47
N GLN A 160 -47.13 74.37 -29.12
CA GLN A 160 -45.72 74.11 -28.75
C GLN A 160 -45.63 73.20 -27.53
N THR A 161 -46.48 73.41 -26.52
CA THR A 161 -46.52 72.60 -25.30
C THR A 161 -47.03 71.18 -25.57
N ALA A 162 -48.08 71.03 -26.38
CA ALA A 162 -48.60 69.73 -26.78
C ALA A 162 -47.60 68.96 -27.65
N GLY A 163 -46.96 69.65 -28.60
CA GLY A 163 -45.89 69.10 -29.44
C GLY A 163 -44.72 68.59 -28.61
N ARG A 164 -44.15 69.44 -27.72
CA ARG A 164 -43.00 69.02 -26.90
C ARG A 164 -43.33 67.94 -25.88
N ARG A 165 -44.59 67.85 -25.41
CA ARG A 165 -45.07 66.68 -24.63
C ARG A 165 -45.09 65.41 -25.47
N SER A 166 -45.70 65.45 -26.66
CA SER A 166 -45.74 64.31 -27.58
C SER A 166 -44.34 63.84 -28.00
N GLU A 167 -43.40 64.76 -28.20
CA GLU A 167 -41.99 64.46 -28.46
C GLU A 167 -41.34 63.76 -27.26
N LEU A 168 -41.48 64.30 -26.04
CA LEU A 168 -40.92 63.70 -24.82
C LEU A 168 -41.55 62.34 -24.48
N GLU A 169 -42.85 62.17 -24.73
CA GLU A 169 -43.56 60.88 -24.55
C GLU A 169 -43.06 59.84 -25.56
N ALA A 170 -42.81 60.24 -26.82
CA ALA A 170 -42.21 59.37 -27.84
C ALA A 170 -40.73 59.05 -27.56
N GLU A 171 -39.92 60.04 -27.15
CA GLU A 171 -38.53 59.87 -26.70
C GLU A 171 -38.48 58.86 -25.54
N HIS A 172 -39.34 59.01 -24.53
CA HIS A 172 -39.41 58.12 -23.38
C HIS A 172 -39.89 56.70 -23.75
N ALA A 173 -40.93 56.58 -24.57
CA ALA A 173 -41.41 55.27 -25.04
C ALA A 173 -40.35 54.53 -25.87
N ALA A 174 -39.59 55.24 -26.71
CA ALA A 174 -38.48 54.67 -27.47
C ALA A 174 -37.32 54.21 -26.56
N LEU A 175 -37.00 54.98 -25.51
CA LEU A 175 -36.00 54.59 -24.51
C LEU A 175 -36.45 53.36 -23.70
N GLN A 176 -37.73 53.28 -23.31
CA GLN A 176 -38.28 52.11 -22.61
C GLN A 176 -38.28 50.87 -23.50
N ALA A 177 -38.69 50.98 -24.77
CA ALA A 177 -38.68 49.88 -25.72
C ALA A 177 -37.24 49.38 -26.00
N LYS A 178 -36.29 50.31 -26.15
CA LYS A 178 -34.86 49.98 -26.32
C LYS A 178 -34.30 49.26 -25.09
N LEU A 179 -34.51 49.79 -23.88
CA LEU A 179 -34.01 49.19 -22.64
C LEU A 179 -34.64 47.81 -22.38
N GLY A 180 -35.92 47.63 -22.74
CA GLY A 180 -36.58 46.33 -22.69
C GLY A 180 -35.93 45.30 -23.61
N ALA A 181 -35.67 45.68 -24.87
CA ALA A 181 -35.00 44.81 -25.84
C ALA A 181 -33.55 44.49 -25.46
N GLU A 182 -32.80 45.47 -24.94
CA GLU A 182 -31.42 45.27 -24.44
C GLU A 182 -31.41 44.33 -23.21
N HIS A 183 -32.40 44.45 -22.32
CA HIS A 183 -32.55 43.53 -21.18
C HIS A 183 -32.95 42.11 -21.61
N GLU A 184 -33.91 41.96 -22.52
CA GLU A 184 -34.34 40.66 -23.05
C GLU A 184 -33.18 39.94 -23.77
N ALA A 185 -32.42 40.67 -24.60
CA ALA A 185 -31.23 40.15 -25.27
C ALA A 185 -30.15 39.69 -24.26
N LEU A 186 -29.87 40.49 -23.23
CA LEU A 186 -28.89 40.11 -22.19
C LEU A 186 -29.35 38.89 -21.36
N VAL A 187 -30.65 38.79 -21.05
CA VAL A 187 -31.21 37.62 -20.36
C VAL A 187 -31.12 36.37 -21.24
N ALA A 188 -31.38 36.49 -22.55
CA ALA A 188 -31.20 35.39 -23.50
C ALA A 188 -29.72 34.97 -23.65
N GLU A 189 -28.79 35.92 -23.68
CA GLU A 189 -27.35 35.65 -23.75
C GLU A 189 -26.84 34.95 -22.47
N VAL A 190 -27.18 35.48 -21.30
CA VAL A 190 -26.82 34.88 -20.00
C VAL A 190 -27.41 33.47 -19.86
N ARG A 191 -28.64 33.25 -20.36
CA ARG A 191 -29.25 31.93 -20.40
C ARG A 191 -28.47 30.98 -21.31
N ALA A 192 -28.18 31.37 -22.56
CA ALA A 192 -27.45 30.54 -23.51
C ALA A 192 -26.03 30.20 -23.02
N ASN A 193 -25.34 31.17 -22.41
CA ASN A 193 -24.03 30.96 -21.78
C ASN A 193 -24.12 29.98 -20.59
N GLY A 194 -25.20 30.05 -19.78
CA GLY A 194 -25.46 29.09 -18.70
C GLY A 194 -25.73 27.67 -19.20
N GLU A 195 -26.56 27.53 -20.24
CA GLU A 195 -26.87 26.23 -20.88
C GLU A 195 -25.62 25.63 -21.55
N HIS A 196 -24.77 26.45 -22.19
CA HIS A 196 -23.47 26.01 -22.73
C HIS A 196 -22.50 25.56 -21.63
N LEU A 197 -22.38 26.32 -20.53
CA LEU A 197 -21.50 25.96 -19.41
C LEU A 197 -21.95 24.68 -18.71
N ALA A 198 -23.26 24.45 -18.58
CA ALA A 198 -23.81 23.20 -18.06
C ALA A 198 -23.43 22.02 -18.97
N ALA A 199 -23.63 22.13 -20.29
CA ALA A 199 -23.26 21.09 -21.25
C ALA A 199 -21.74 20.81 -21.28
N GLU A 200 -20.89 21.83 -21.16
CA GLU A 200 -19.44 21.63 -20.98
C GLU A 200 -19.10 20.88 -19.68
N PHE A 201 -19.79 21.19 -18.58
CA PHE A 201 -19.55 20.56 -17.28
C PHE A 201 -20.00 19.09 -17.28
N GLU A 202 -21.20 18.81 -17.78
CA GLU A 202 -21.71 17.44 -17.94
C GLU A 202 -20.76 16.59 -18.80
N LYS A 203 -20.31 17.14 -19.94
CA LYS A 203 -19.32 16.46 -20.79
C LYS A 203 -18.02 16.19 -20.03
N LYS A 204 -17.45 17.20 -19.37
CA LYS A 204 -16.19 17.04 -18.61
C LYS A 204 -16.33 16.03 -17.45
N SER A 205 -17.50 15.92 -16.83
CA SER A 205 -17.77 14.87 -15.84
C SER A 205 -17.81 13.49 -16.49
N ALA A 206 -18.53 13.33 -17.61
CA ALA A 206 -18.60 12.07 -18.34
C ALA A 206 -17.22 11.62 -18.88
N ASP A 207 -16.42 12.54 -19.41
CA ASP A 207 -15.04 12.28 -19.86
C ASP A 207 -14.14 11.83 -18.66
N LEU A 208 -14.30 12.44 -17.48
CA LEU A 208 -13.58 12.04 -16.25
C LEU A 208 -14.03 10.69 -15.71
N ASP A 209 -15.33 10.41 -15.70
CA ASP A 209 -15.87 9.13 -15.23
C ASP A 209 -15.54 7.97 -16.20
N ALA A 210 -15.49 8.23 -17.50
CA ALA A 210 -14.94 7.30 -18.49
C ALA A 210 -13.45 7.00 -18.22
N HIS A 211 -12.62 8.02 -17.95
CA HIS A 211 -11.21 7.81 -17.59
C HIS A 211 -11.02 7.10 -16.24
N ARG A 212 -11.91 7.30 -15.25
CA ARG A 212 -11.91 6.52 -14.00
C ARG A 212 -12.12 5.04 -14.28
N VAL A 213 -13.17 4.69 -15.02
CA VAL A 213 -13.46 3.30 -15.40
C VAL A 213 -12.33 2.69 -16.25
N GLU A 214 -11.72 3.47 -17.14
CA GLU A 214 -10.55 3.05 -17.93
C GLU A 214 -9.33 2.76 -17.04
N LEU A 215 -9.05 3.62 -16.04
CA LEU A 215 -7.97 3.44 -15.09
C LEU A 215 -8.22 2.24 -14.16
N ASP A 216 -9.42 2.10 -13.60
CA ASP A 216 -9.78 0.96 -12.74
C ASP A 216 -9.65 -0.37 -13.50
N ALA A 217 -10.06 -0.41 -14.77
CA ALA A 217 -9.87 -1.57 -15.64
C ALA A 217 -8.39 -1.88 -15.89
N LYS A 218 -7.54 -0.87 -16.12
CA LYS A 218 -6.08 -1.04 -16.28
C LYS A 218 -5.41 -1.48 -14.98
N TYR A 219 -5.77 -0.88 -13.84
CA TYR A 219 -5.25 -1.27 -12.53
C TYR A 219 -5.63 -2.71 -12.21
N LYS A 220 -6.88 -3.12 -12.47
CA LYS A 220 -7.29 -4.50 -12.29
C LYS A 220 -6.52 -5.44 -13.21
N ALA A 221 -6.42 -5.14 -14.51
CA ALA A 221 -5.70 -5.98 -15.47
C ALA A 221 -4.22 -6.17 -15.07
N TYR A 222 -3.57 -5.11 -14.56
CA TYR A 222 -2.19 -5.18 -14.07
C TYR A 222 -2.05 -6.05 -12.80
N HIS A 223 -3.00 -6.01 -11.85
CA HIS A 223 -3.00 -6.92 -10.71
C HIS A 223 -3.31 -8.36 -11.13
N ASP A 224 -4.34 -8.56 -11.96
CA ASP A 224 -4.69 -9.86 -12.53
C ASP A 224 -3.49 -10.46 -13.31
N GLU A 225 -2.59 -9.65 -13.89
CA GLU A 225 -1.36 -10.09 -14.58
C GLU A 225 -0.20 -10.35 -13.60
N LEU A 226 0.06 -9.45 -12.66
CA LEU A 226 1.10 -9.60 -11.63
C LEU A 226 0.85 -10.84 -10.72
N ASP A 227 -0.40 -11.14 -10.39
CA ASP A 227 -0.77 -12.35 -9.64
C ASP A 227 -0.45 -13.63 -10.45
N LYS A 228 -0.64 -13.61 -11.79
CA LYS A 228 -0.24 -14.73 -12.67
C LYS A 228 1.28 -14.87 -12.73
N GLU A 229 2.02 -13.76 -12.85
CA GLU A 229 3.48 -13.79 -12.80
C GLU A 229 3.98 -14.37 -11.47
N TYR A 230 3.43 -13.89 -10.35
CA TYR A 230 3.77 -14.36 -9.00
C TYR A 230 3.48 -15.85 -8.80
N ASP A 231 2.27 -16.33 -9.12
CA ASP A 231 1.95 -17.75 -9.00
C ASP A 231 2.74 -18.62 -9.99
N SER A 232 3.09 -18.11 -11.18
CA SER A 232 3.97 -18.83 -12.11
C SER A 232 5.40 -18.96 -11.58
N LEU A 233 5.97 -17.89 -11.00
CA LEU A 233 7.30 -17.89 -10.39
C LEU A 233 7.36 -18.76 -9.13
N LYS A 234 6.28 -18.79 -8.37
CA LYS A 234 6.09 -19.67 -7.21
C LYS A 234 5.94 -21.13 -7.65
N ALA A 235 5.27 -21.41 -8.77
CA ALA A 235 5.18 -22.76 -9.35
C ALA A 235 6.54 -23.24 -9.90
N THR A 236 7.31 -22.40 -10.60
CA THR A 236 8.66 -22.78 -11.05
C THR A 236 9.60 -22.98 -9.87
N LEU A 237 9.65 -22.05 -8.91
CA LEU A 237 10.51 -22.17 -7.71
C LEU A 237 10.18 -23.41 -6.87
N THR A 238 8.91 -23.76 -6.72
CA THR A 238 8.52 -24.99 -6.00
C THR A 238 8.85 -26.26 -6.79
N ALA A 239 8.72 -26.25 -8.13
CA ALA A 239 9.15 -27.36 -8.98
C ALA A 239 10.68 -27.54 -8.97
N GLU A 240 11.45 -26.45 -9.06
CA GLU A 240 12.91 -26.47 -8.94
C GLU A 240 13.38 -26.95 -7.57
N HIS A 241 12.74 -26.50 -6.48
CA HIS A 241 13.03 -26.99 -5.13
C HIS A 241 12.69 -28.47 -4.97
N GLN A 242 11.53 -28.93 -5.47
CA GLN A 242 11.16 -30.35 -5.46
C GLN A 242 12.17 -31.19 -6.24
N LYS A 243 12.61 -30.72 -7.42
CA LYS A 243 13.63 -31.39 -8.23
C LYS A 243 14.97 -31.45 -7.50
N LEU A 244 15.47 -30.33 -6.96
CA LEU A 244 16.72 -30.29 -6.21
C LEU A 244 16.68 -31.23 -5.00
N MET A 245 15.55 -31.30 -4.29
CA MET A 245 15.35 -32.22 -3.16
C MET A 245 15.23 -33.69 -3.59
N ALA A 246 14.74 -33.98 -4.80
CA ALA A 246 14.73 -35.32 -5.38
C ALA A 246 16.14 -35.74 -5.85
N ASP A 247 16.84 -34.87 -6.59
CA ASP A 247 18.22 -35.06 -7.05
C ASP A 247 19.16 -35.27 -5.84
N ALA A 248 19.00 -34.49 -4.76
CA ALA A 248 19.77 -34.64 -3.53
C ALA A 248 19.44 -35.93 -2.74
N ARG A 249 18.19 -36.41 -2.79
CA ARG A 249 17.83 -37.73 -2.21
C ARG A 249 18.44 -38.87 -3.01
N ALA A 250 18.34 -38.83 -4.33
CA ALA A 250 18.94 -39.83 -5.21
C ALA A 250 20.47 -39.88 -5.06
N GLU A 251 21.14 -38.73 -4.87
CA GLU A 251 22.57 -38.68 -4.56
C GLU A 251 22.88 -39.23 -3.16
N ALA A 252 22.07 -38.93 -2.14
CA ALA A 252 22.24 -39.49 -0.80
C ALA A 252 22.02 -41.01 -0.78
N GLU A 253 21.04 -41.53 -1.52
CA GLU A 253 20.79 -42.96 -1.74
C GLU A 253 21.95 -43.62 -2.49
N ARG A 254 22.51 -42.96 -3.52
CA ARG A 254 23.69 -43.43 -4.25
C ARG A 254 24.93 -43.52 -3.34
N ILE A 255 25.16 -42.50 -2.50
CA ILE A 255 26.25 -42.48 -1.51
C ILE A 255 26.04 -43.58 -0.46
N ALA A 256 24.81 -43.78 0.01
CA ALA A 256 24.49 -44.84 0.97
C ALA A 256 24.70 -46.24 0.37
N ALA A 257 24.26 -46.48 -0.87
CA ALA A 257 24.43 -47.74 -1.57
C ALA A 257 25.92 -48.04 -1.88
N ASP A 258 26.70 -47.03 -2.28
CA ASP A 258 28.16 -47.15 -2.47
C ASP A 258 28.88 -47.42 -1.13
N ALA A 259 28.48 -46.76 -0.05
CA ALA A 259 28.99 -47.03 1.29
C ALA A 259 28.62 -48.44 1.81
N GLU A 260 27.42 -48.93 1.51
CA GLU A 260 26.97 -50.29 1.86
C GLU A 260 27.66 -51.36 1.00
N ALA A 261 27.86 -51.11 -0.30
CA ALA A 261 28.67 -51.95 -1.18
C ALA A 261 30.14 -52.04 -0.69
N LYS A 262 30.72 -50.91 -0.27
CA LYS A 262 32.06 -50.88 0.34
C LYS A 262 32.10 -51.61 1.69
N ARG A 263 31.06 -51.47 2.52
CA ARG A 263 30.94 -52.19 3.80
C ARG A 263 30.82 -53.71 3.59
N THR A 264 29.99 -54.15 2.65
CA THR A 264 29.78 -55.58 2.36
C THR A 264 31.03 -56.20 1.74
N ALA A 265 31.71 -55.51 0.82
CA ALA A 265 33.01 -55.95 0.30
C ALA A 265 34.10 -56.00 1.40
N ALA A 266 34.12 -55.05 2.33
CA ALA A 266 35.04 -55.06 3.47
C ALA A 266 34.75 -56.21 4.45
N LEU A 267 33.47 -56.53 4.69
CA LEU A 267 33.06 -57.69 5.49
C LEU A 267 33.45 -59.01 4.80
N GLN A 268 33.15 -59.18 3.51
CA GLN A 268 33.57 -60.37 2.75
C GLN A 268 35.09 -60.55 2.76
N LYS A 269 35.85 -59.46 2.66
CA LYS A 269 37.32 -59.49 2.78
C LYS A 269 37.75 -59.93 4.19
N LEU A 270 37.15 -59.36 5.24
CA LEU A 270 37.41 -59.76 6.63
C LEU A 270 37.06 -61.23 6.89
N ASP A 271 35.92 -61.71 6.38
CA ASP A 271 35.51 -63.12 6.48
C ASP A 271 36.52 -64.03 5.78
N SER A 272 37.03 -63.66 4.60
CA SER A 272 38.07 -64.42 3.90
C SER A 272 39.42 -64.41 4.62
N GLU A 273 39.78 -63.30 5.27
CA GLU A 273 40.99 -63.20 6.12
C GLU A 273 40.83 -64.02 7.41
N LEU A 274 39.63 -64.06 7.98
CA LEU A 274 39.28 -64.84 9.16
C LEU A 274 39.28 -66.34 8.84
N GLN A 275 38.73 -66.76 7.70
CA GLN A 275 38.82 -68.14 7.19
C GLN A 275 40.28 -68.55 6.96
N ALA A 276 41.08 -67.73 6.27
CA ALA A 276 42.50 -67.99 6.08
C ALA A 276 43.26 -68.12 7.42
N LYS A 277 42.90 -67.31 8.43
CA LYS A 277 43.46 -67.42 9.79
C LYS A 277 42.95 -68.64 10.57
N GLN A 278 41.74 -69.13 10.30
CA GLN A 278 41.23 -70.39 10.85
C GLN A 278 41.92 -71.60 10.20
N GLU A 279 42.18 -71.58 8.88
CA GLU A 279 42.95 -72.61 8.19
C GLU A 279 44.42 -72.63 8.67
N GLU A 280 45.05 -71.46 8.83
CA GLU A 280 46.39 -71.32 9.41
C GLU A 280 46.44 -71.83 10.85
N ALA A 281 45.44 -71.51 11.69
CA ALA A 281 45.35 -72.01 13.06
C ALA A 281 45.08 -73.53 13.11
N ALA A 282 44.22 -74.06 12.25
CA ALA A 282 43.96 -75.49 12.13
C ALA A 282 45.21 -76.26 11.66
N LYS A 283 46.00 -75.67 10.76
CA LYS A 283 47.29 -76.22 10.36
C LYS A 283 48.30 -76.20 11.50
N VAL A 284 48.43 -75.08 12.24
CA VAL A 284 49.30 -75.01 13.42
C VAL A 284 48.88 -76.01 14.50
N LEU A 285 47.58 -76.25 14.68
CA LEU A 285 47.08 -77.32 15.56
C LEU A 285 47.48 -78.71 15.05
N SER A 286 47.33 -78.99 13.74
CA SER A 286 47.77 -80.26 13.15
C SER A 286 49.28 -80.48 13.23
N ASP A 287 50.08 -79.42 13.07
CA ASP A 287 51.55 -79.47 13.20
C ASP A 287 51.95 -79.70 14.68
N LEU A 288 51.20 -79.14 15.64
CA LEU A 288 51.38 -79.35 17.09
C LEU A 288 50.91 -80.74 17.55
N GLU A 289 49.83 -81.27 16.98
CA GLU A 289 49.38 -82.66 17.17
C GLU A 289 50.43 -83.63 16.64
N ALA A 290 51.02 -83.37 15.48
CA ALA A 290 52.15 -84.13 14.96
C ALA A 290 53.40 -84.04 15.87
N GLU A 291 53.76 -82.85 16.38
CA GLU A 291 54.89 -82.70 17.32
C GLU A 291 54.62 -83.45 18.63
N THR A 292 53.41 -83.35 19.20
CA THR A 292 53.07 -84.01 20.46
C THR A 292 53.00 -85.52 20.34
N ILE A 293 52.52 -86.07 19.21
CA ILE A 293 52.60 -87.50 18.89
C ILE A 293 54.06 -87.93 18.76
N ALA A 294 54.88 -87.25 17.95
CA ALA A 294 56.30 -87.59 17.79
C ALA A 294 57.09 -87.50 19.11
N ARG A 295 56.68 -86.60 20.01
CA ARG A 295 57.27 -86.43 21.36
C ARG A 295 56.82 -87.51 22.34
N ALA A 296 55.60 -88.03 22.20
CA ALA A 296 55.11 -89.20 22.91
C ALA A 296 55.79 -90.50 22.40
N GLU A 297 55.97 -90.65 21.09
CA GLU A 297 56.72 -91.76 20.50
C GLU A 297 58.18 -91.74 20.99
N LYS A 298 58.85 -90.59 20.91
CA LYS A 298 60.23 -90.40 21.43
C LYS A 298 60.36 -90.72 22.92
N THR A 299 59.41 -90.31 23.76
CA THR A 299 59.47 -90.66 25.19
C THR A 299 59.17 -92.15 25.44
N THR A 300 58.42 -92.80 24.55
CA THR A 300 58.17 -94.24 24.58
C THR A 300 59.41 -95.04 24.14
N THR A 301 60.13 -94.61 23.11
CA THR A 301 61.41 -95.23 22.71
C THR A 301 62.48 -95.04 23.78
N GLU A 302 62.66 -93.82 24.30
CA GLU A 302 63.59 -93.54 25.40
C GLU A 302 63.25 -94.27 26.72
N ALA A 303 62.01 -94.73 26.90
CA ALA A 303 61.62 -95.61 28.00
C ALA A 303 61.94 -97.09 27.70
N SER A 304 61.71 -97.55 26.47
CA SER A 304 62.03 -98.92 26.05
C SER A 304 63.54 -99.20 26.06
N GLU A 305 64.37 -98.24 25.62
CA GLU A 305 65.83 -98.34 25.65
C GLU A 305 66.36 -98.44 27.09
N LYS A 306 65.78 -97.68 28.02
CA LYS A 306 66.10 -97.78 29.46
C LYS A 306 65.67 -99.11 30.07
N ALA A 307 64.56 -99.69 29.62
CA ALA A 307 64.13 -101.02 30.04
C ALA A 307 65.09 -102.12 29.53
N VAL A 308 65.50 -102.07 28.26
CA VAL A 308 66.49 -103.01 27.68
C VAL A 308 67.84 -102.89 28.40
N ALA A 309 68.33 -101.67 28.65
CA ALA A 309 69.58 -101.44 29.37
C ALA A 309 69.56 -102.00 30.80
N LEU A 310 68.41 -101.92 31.50
CA LEU A 310 68.24 -102.53 32.82
C LEU A 310 68.23 -104.06 32.80
N VAL A 311 67.70 -104.68 31.74
CA VAL A 311 67.73 -106.15 31.57
C VAL A 311 69.15 -106.63 31.31
N SER A 312 69.88 -106.06 30.34
CA SER A 312 71.25 -106.49 30.05
C SER A 312 72.22 -106.25 31.21
N ALA A 313 72.03 -105.17 31.99
CA ALA A 313 72.81 -104.92 33.21
C ALA A 313 72.48 -105.90 34.36
N ALA A 314 71.31 -106.57 34.33
CA ALA A 314 70.98 -107.66 35.24
C ALA A 314 71.57 -109.00 34.76
N GLU A 315 71.54 -109.27 33.45
CA GLU A 315 72.13 -110.45 32.83
C GLU A 315 73.66 -110.49 32.99
N GLU A 316 74.35 -109.36 32.85
CA GLU A 316 75.81 -109.26 33.07
C GLU A 316 76.19 -109.49 34.54
N LYS A 317 75.34 -109.08 35.49
CA LYS A 317 75.49 -109.41 36.93
C LYS A 317 75.19 -110.88 37.24
N ALA A 318 74.28 -111.51 36.51
CA ALA A 318 74.04 -112.95 36.63
C ALA A 318 75.23 -113.75 36.08
N ALA A 319 75.79 -113.37 34.93
CA ALA A 319 76.93 -114.06 34.31
C ALA A 319 78.23 -113.96 35.13
N THR A 320 78.45 -112.84 35.82
CA THR A 320 79.62 -112.65 36.70
C THR A 320 79.48 -113.43 38.01
N THR A 321 78.31 -113.39 38.66
CA THR A 321 78.05 -114.19 39.87
C THR A 321 78.07 -115.70 39.62
N LEU A 322 77.71 -116.16 38.41
CA LEU A 322 77.83 -117.57 38.04
C LEU A 322 79.29 -118.04 37.99
N ARG A 323 80.18 -117.32 37.27
CA ARG A 323 81.62 -117.64 37.22
C ARG A 323 82.28 -117.66 38.59
N GLU A 324 81.98 -116.67 39.43
CA GLU A 324 82.49 -116.60 40.80
C GLU A 324 82.00 -117.73 41.71
N SER A 325 80.96 -118.47 41.32
CA SER A 325 80.46 -119.65 42.03
C SER A 325 81.12 -120.95 41.57
N GLU A 326 81.44 -121.07 40.27
CA GLU A 326 82.13 -122.23 39.69
C GLU A 326 83.59 -122.31 40.16
N GLU A 327 84.31 -121.18 40.18
CA GLU A 327 85.72 -121.11 40.62
C GLU A 327 85.86 -121.40 42.14
N LYS A 328 84.82 -121.12 42.93
CA LYS A 328 84.70 -121.52 44.35
C LYS A 328 84.28 -122.98 44.54
N ALA A 329 83.71 -123.64 43.53
CA ALA A 329 83.34 -125.06 43.58
C ALA A 329 84.56 -125.97 43.35
N GLU A 330 85.41 -125.71 42.35
CA GLU A 330 86.62 -126.53 42.11
C GLU A 330 87.60 -126.46 43.30
N THR A 331 87.79 -125.27 43.87
CA THR A 331 88.69 -125.06 45.02
C THR A 331 88.20 -125.79 46.28
N THR A 332 86.90 -125.78 46.56
CA THR A 332 86.34 -126.50 47.73
C THR A 332 86.33 -128.02 47.56
N VAL A 333 86.11 -128.55 46.36
CA VAL A 333 86.23 -130.01 46.06
C VAL A 333 87.67 -130.48 46.27
N ARG A 334 88.66 -129.68 45.86
CA ARG A 334 90.08 -129.99 46.06
C ARG A 334 90.45 -130.03 47.55
N GLU A 335 90.08 -129.02 48.34
CA GLU A 335 90.37 -129.01 49.78
C GLU A 335 89.66 -130.13 50.57
N ALA A 336 88.45 -130.49 50.17
CA ALA A 336 87.72 -131.62 50.78
C ALA A 336 88.47 -132.95 50.59
N SER A 337 89.15 -133.12 49.45
CA SER A 337 89.91 -134.33 49.12
C SER A 337 91.13 -134.51 50.03
N GLU A 338 91.90 -133.44 50.28
CA GLU A 338 93.09 -133.49 51.16
C GLU A 338 92.71 -133.64 52.65
N LYS A 339 91.56 -133.08 53.06
CA LYS A 339 91.00 -133.23 54.42
C LYS A 339 90.42 -134.64 54.67
N ALA A 340 89.91 -135.32 53.64
CA ALA A 340 89.48 -136.72 53.75
C ALA A 340 90.65 -137.69 53.95
N VAL A 341 91.74 -137.54 53.19
CA VAL A 341 92.93 -138.41 53.29
C VAL A 341 93.62 -138.28 54.66
N THR A 342 93.66 -137.07 55.22
CA THR A 342 94.22 -136.85 56.56
C THR A 342 93.37 -137.45 57.67
N LEU A 343 92.03 -137.39 57.58
CA LEU A 343 91.13 -138.05 58.53
C LEU A 343 91.27 -139.58 58.56
N VAL A 344 91.46 -140.24 57.42
CA VAL A 344 91.71 -141.70 57.37
C VAL A 344 93.03 -142.04 58.08
N ARG A 345 94.08 -141.26 57.84
CA ARG A 345 95.42 -141.48 58.42
C ARG A 345 95.44 -141.29 59.95
N ASP A 346 94.65 -140.35 60.46
CA ASP A 346 94.48 -140.11 61.91
C ASP A 346 93.62 -141.21 62.59
N ALA A 347 92.72 -141.86 61.84
CA ALA A 347 91.94 -143.00 62.32
C ALA A 347 92.79 -144.27 62.39
N GLU A 348 93.57 -144.59 61.34
CA GLU A 348 94.44 -145.77 61.29
C GLU A 348 95.52 -145.74 62.37
N THR A 349 96.14 -144.59 62.62
CA THR A 349 97.16 -144.43 63.67
C THR A 349 96.58 -144.56 65.08
N ARG A 350 95.40 -143.99 65.36
CA ARG A 350 94.71 -144.20 66.65
C ARG A 350 94.26 -145.65 66.85
N THR A 351 93.78 -146.31 65.80
CA THR A 351 93.36 -147.72 65.87
C THR A 351 94.57 -148.63 66.12
N SER A 352 95.70 -148.37 65.45
CA SER A 352 96.95 -149.09 65.66
C SER A 352 97.51 -148.92 67.08
N ALA A 353 97.39 -147.72 67.66
CA ALA A 353 97.80 -147.47 69.04
C ALA A 353 96.95 -148.26 70.06
N LEU A 354 95.64 -148.37 69.83
CA LEU A 354 94.74 -149.16 70.68
C LEU A 354 94.96 -150.67 70.56
N VAL A 355 95.29 -151.18 69.36
CA VAL A 355 95.71 -152.58 69.19
C VAL A 355 96.99 -152.86 69.96
N ARG A 356 97.99 -151.96 69.89
CA ARG A 356 99.27 -152.12 70.59
C ARG A 356 99.13 -152.10 72.12
N ASP A 357 98.28 -151.22 72.66
CA ASP A 357 97.95 -151.15 74.08
C ASP A 357 97.16 -152.39 74.58
N ALA A 358 96.43 -153.07 73.69
CA ALA A 358 95.81 -154.36 73.96
C ALA A 358 96.83 -155.52 73.88
N GLU A 359 97.74 -155.51 72.90
CA GLU A 359 98.80 -156.52 72.75
C GLU A 359 99.80 -156.53 73.91
N GLU A 360 100.19 -155.36 74.44
CA GLU A 360 101.04 -155.31 75.65
C GLU A 360 100.31 -155.89 76.89
N LYS A 361 98.98 -155.74 76.98
CA LYS A 361 98.16 -156.36 78.04
C LYS A 361 98.01 -157.87 77.86
N THR A 362 97.87 -158.39 76.63
CA THR A 362 97.83 -159.84 76.40
C THR A 362 99.19 -160.50 76.62
N ALA A 363 100.30 -159.82 76.28
CA ALA A 363 101.65 -160.29 76.59
C ALA A 363 101.87 -160.45 78.11
N ALA A 364 101.41 -159.50 78.92
CA ALA A 364 101.46 -159.60 80.38
C ALA A 364 100.61 -160.78 80.91
N ALA A 365 99.40 -160.97 80.39
CA ALA A 365 98.50 -162.06 80.81
C ALA A 365 99.02 -163.46 80.47
N VAL A 366 99.66 -163.64 79.29
CA VAL A 366 100.23 -164.93 78.87
C VAL A 366 101.46 -165.30 79.71
N ALA A 367 102.29 -164.33 80.11
CA ALA A 367 103.42 -164.58 81.01
C ALA A 367 102.96 -165.08 82.40
N GLU A 368 101.82 -164.60 82.90
CA GLU A 368 101.22 -165.07 84.16
C GLU A 368 100.52 -166.44 84.01
N ALA A 369 100.18 -166.86 82.78
CA ALA A 369 99.56 -168.15 82.50
C ALA A 369 100.59 -169.29 82.51
N ASP A 370 101.69 -169.18 81.75
CA ASP A 370 102.61 -170.32 81.59
C ASP A 370 103.64 -170.48 82.73
N GLN A 371 103.80 -169.50 83.63
CA GLN A 371 104.37 -169.77 84.96
C GLN A 371 103.53 -170.79 85.74
N ARG A 372 102.20 -170.84 85.54
CA ARG A 372 101.33 -171.86 86.14
C ARG A 372 101.40 -173.19 85.38
N ALA A 373 101.63 -173.18 84.05
CA ALA A 373 101.87 -174.39 83.27
C ALA A 373 103.21 -175.07 83.66
N ALA A 374 104.27 -174.30 83.88
CA ALA A 374 105.53 -174.82 84.43
C ALA A 374 105.33 -175.47 85.82
N ALA A 375 104.53 -174.86 86.69
CA ALA A 375 104.15 -175.44 87.98
C ALA A 375 103.21 -176.67 87.88
N ALA A 376 102.57 -176.91 86.73
CA ALA A 376 101.78 -178.11 86.49
C ALA A 376 102.64 -179.32 86.07
N ALA A 377 103.82 -179.09 85.48
CA ALA A 377 104.72 -180.14 84.97
C ALA A 377 105.14 -181.16 86.04
N GLU A 378 105.40 -180.71 87.27
CA GLU A 378 105.75 -181.61 88.39
C GLU A 378 104.56 -182.43 88.91
N LYS A 379 103.33 -181.94 88.70
CA LYS A 379 102.13 -182.50 89.31
C LYS A 379 101.50 -183.62 88.50
N GLU A 380 101.54 -183.54 87.16
CA GLU A 380 101.14 -184.68 86.31
C GLU A 380 102.20 -185.81 86.37
N SER A 381 103.48 -185.47 86.53
CA SER A 381 104.55 -186.45 86.74
C SER A 381 104.35 -187.29 88.01
N SER A 382 103.84 -186.67 89.10
CA SER A 382 103.48 -187.39 90.32
C SER A 382 102.12 -188.10 90.25
N LEU A 383 101.14 -187.57 89.49
CA LEU A 383 99.84 -188.25 89.28
C LEU A 383 99.93 -189.47 88.32
N ARG A 384 100.90 -189.49 87.39
CA ARG A 384 101.33 -190.71 86.66
C ARG A 384 101.84 -191.84 87.58
N SER A 385 102.07 -191.56 88.87
CA SER A 385 102.43 -192.56 89.89
C SER A 385 101.25 -192.92 90.82
N ALA A 386 100.12 -192.21 90.72
CA ALA A 386 99.05 -192.24 91.72
C ALA A 386 97.65 -192.62 91.18
N HIS A 387 97.29 -192.30 89.93
CA HIS A 387 96.02 -192.80 89.38
C HIS A 387 96.09 -194.29 89.02
N ASP A 388 97.29 -194.80 88.71
CA ASP A 388 97.57 -196.25 88.63
C ASP A 388 97.42 -196.96 90.01
N ASN A 389 97.18 -196.20 91.09
CA ASN A 389 96.75 -196.68 92.41
C ASN A 389 95.27 -196.35 92.75
N LEU A 390 94.76 -195.16 92.39
CA LEU A 390 93.38 -194.75 92.68
C LEU A 390 92.45 -195.05 91.49
N ALA A 391 92.06 -196.31 91.31
CA ALA A 391 90.94 -196.96 92.00
C ALA A 391 89.55 -196.43 91.58
N THR A 392 88.68 -197.24 90.95
CA THR A 392 88.15 -198.52 91.48
C THR A 392 87.36 -198.32 92.79
N GLN A 393 86.68 -197.18 92.99
CA GLN A 393 85.87 -196.92 94.21
C GLN A 393 84.43 -196.35 94.06
N PHE A 394 84.14 -195.26 93.32
CA PHE A 394 83.05 -194.35 93.75
C PHE A 394 81.79 -194.13 92.83
N HIS A 395 80.65 -194.81 93.10
CA HIS A 395 79.32 -194.57 92.46
C HIS A 395 78.21 -194.09 93.52
N ALA A 396 77.57 -192.85 93.46
CA ALA A 396 76.82 -192.08 94.57
C ALA A 396 75.54 -191.12 94.29
N ALA A 397 75.07 -190.17 95.19
CA ALA A 397 73.71 -189.43 95.24
C ALA A 397 73.54 -187.92 95.80
N GLN A 398 72.32 -187.26 95.90
CA GLN A 398 72.02 -185.74 95.63
C GLN A 398 70.71 -184.87 96.18
N ALA A 399 70.59 -183.42 96.30
CA ALA A 399 69.37 -182.34 96.37
C ALA A 399 69.37 -180.67 96.77
N ALA A 400 68.35 -179.71 96.40
CA ALA A 400 67.58 -178.36 96.93
C ALA A 400 67.84 -176.68 96.96
N VAL A 401 66.81 -175.65 97.04
CA VAL A 401 66.65 -174.12 97.62
C VAL A 401 65.93 -172.75 96.92
N GLU A 402 65.27 -171.63 97.59
CA GLU A 402 64.54 -170.25 97.09
C GLU A 402 64.17 -168.89 98.02
N ALA A 403 63.75 -167.56 97.60
CA ALA A 403 62.95 -166.31 98.30
C ALA A 403 62.87 -164.68 97.82
N ALA A 404 61.90 -163.66 98.16
CA ALA A 404 61.84 -162.04 97.98
C ALA A 404 60.58 -160.97 98.41
N MET A 405 60.61 -159.52 98.58
CA MET A 405 59.47 -158.36 98.64
C MET A 405 59.66 -156.70 99.01
N SER A 406 58.74 -155.61 98.81
CA SER A 406 58.72 -154.06 99.30
C SER A 406 57.57 -152.85 98.95
N VAL A 407 57.40 -151.54 99.54
CA VAL A 407 56.43 -150.27 99.22
C VAL A 407 56.40 -148.77 100.01
N LEU A 408 55.82 -147.51 99.59
CA LEU A 408 55.59 -146.08 100.34
C LEU A 408 54.74 -144.73 99.76
N LYS A 409 54.39 -143.50 100.45
CA LYS A 409 53.68 -142.11 99.99
C LYS A 409 53.55 -140.70 100.90
N PRO A 410 53.24 -139.35 100.45
CA PRO A 410 53.12 -137.93 101.19
C PRO A 410 51.91 -136.77 101.00
N LEU A 411 51.92 -135.41 101.45
CA LEU A 411 50.82 -134.22 101.43
C LEU A 411 51.11 -132.58 101.59
N GLU A 412 50.13 -131.54 101.79
CA GLU A 412 50.12 -129.95 101.56
C GLU A 412 49.34 -128.78 102.50
N ASP A 413 49.35 -127.34 102.35
CA ASP A 413 48.72 -126.12 103.22
C ASP A 413 48.61 -124.48 102.76
N VAL A 414 47.90 -123.38 103.38
CA VAL A 414 47.78 -121.79 103.05
C VAL A 414 46.93 -120.58 103.89
N ASN A 415 47.13 -119.14 103.85
CA ASN A 415 46.22 -117.80 104.08
C ASN A 415 46.85 -116.31 104.57
N GLY A 416 46.42 -114.95 104.79
CA GLY A 416 45.31 -113.79 104.65
C GLY A 416 45.36 -112.27 105.39
N ASP A 417 44.62 -111.11 104.99
CA ASP A 417 43.94 -109.76 105.62
C ASP A 417 44.46 -108.19 106.03
N ASP A 418 43.67 -106.97 106.04
CA ASP A 418 43.99 -105.41 106.43
C ASP A 418 42.87 -104.12 106.52
N GLU A 419 43.05 -102.80 107.09
CA GLU A 419 42.13 -101.44 107.11
C GLU A 419 42.47 -99.91 107.76
N PRO A 420 41.92 -98.60 107.42
CA PRO A 420 42.20 -97.11 107.98
C PRO A 420 41.21 -95.73 107.98
N VAL A 421 41.38 -94.46 108.65
CA VAL A 421 40.47 -93.11 108.68
C VAL A 421 40.82 -91.57 109.33
N ALA A 422 40.07 -90.35 109.12
CA ALA A 422 39.92 -88.87 109.74
C ALA A 422 40.90 -87.56 109.55
N PRO A 423 40.72 -86.23 110.04
CA PRO A 423 41.53 -85.01 109.56
C PRO A 423 42.42 -84.10 110.52
N SER A 424 43.32 -83.27 109.89
CA SER A 424 44.15 -82.09 110.34
C SER A 424 45.67 -82.29 110.67
N GLY A 425 46.56 -81.36 110.26
CA GLY A 425 48.03 -81.40 110.53
C GLY A 425 48.94 -80.57 109.58
N GLU A 426 50.22 -80.35 109.92
CA GLU A 426 51.16 -79.41 109.25
C GLU A 426 52.29 -80.04 108.37
N GLN A 427 53.04 -79.15 107.67
CA GLN A 427 54.50 -79.18 107.34
C GLN A 427 55.14 -80.08 106.23
N LYS A 428 55.95 -79.38 105.38
CA LYS A 428 57.30 -79.70 104.82
C LYS A 428 57.56 -80.70 103.66
N THR A 429 58.52 -80.31 102.80
CA THR A 429 59.47 -81.12 101.98
C THR A 429 58.89 -82.07 100.90
N GLU A 430 59.64 -82.73 99.99
CA GLU A 430 60.55 -82.29 98.87
C GLU A 430 60.92 -83.53 97.99
N GLN A 431 61.66 -83.57 96.85
CA GLN A 431 62.54 -82.63 96.12
C GLN A 431 62.74 -82.99 94.60
N LEU A 432 63.70 -82.30 93.95
CA LEU A 432 64.62 -82.53 92.78
C LEU A 432 64.88 -83.97 92.19
N PRO A 433 65.72 -84.17 91.12
CA PRO A 433 66.25 -83.28 90.05
C PRO A 433 66.39 -83.86 88.59
N LYS A 434 66.43 -82.96 87.58
CA LYS A 434 67.56 -82.56 86.67
C LYS A 434 68.94 -83.32 86.71
N PRO A 435 69.98 -82.99 85.88
CA PRO A 435 70.08 -82.43 84.49
C PRO A 435 71.26 -83.01 83.63
N ARG A 436 71.55 -82.48 82.43
CA ARG A 436 72.79 -81.67 82.11
C ARG A 436 72.90 -81.21 80.65
N GLN A 437 73.94 -80.43 80.35
CA GLN A 437 74.21 -79.68 79.11
C GLN A 437 75.48 -80.21 78.40
N LYS A 438 75.78 -79.66 77.21
CA LYS A 438 77.11 -79.28 76.64
C LYS A 438 78.38 -79.90 77.27
N ASP A 439 79.39 -80.29 76.48
CA ASP A 439 80.04 -79.47 75.43
C ASP A 439 80.11 -80.09 74.02
#